data_AF-A0A0K2U2U3-F1
#
_entry.id   AF-A0A0K2U2U3-F1
#
_cell.length_a   1.000
_cell.length_b   1.000
_cell.length_c   1.000
_cell.angle_alpha   90.00
_cell.angle_beta   90.00
_cell.angle_gamma   90.00
#
_symmetry.space_group_name_H-M   'P 1'
#
loop_
_entity.id
_entity.type
_entity.pdbx_description
1 polymer ?
#
loop_
_entity_poly.entity_id
_entity_poly.type
_entity_poly.pdbx_seq_one_letter_code
_entity_poly.pdbx_strand_id
1 'polypeptide(L)'
;MSLKKKCSPFIVAVEGNIGSGKSTMLKFFQSKDVIIDPEPVDSWRNVAGENLLNNMYKDPPRCSFTFQSYVQLTRLKLLEEHGNEKVKIIERSIQSNNFVFLETAKKRKTLSDVELEGLLQNKFESIQF
;
A
#
# COMPACT_ATOMS: atom_id res chain seq x y z
N MET A 1 -34.66 -11.69 -2.70
CA MET A 1 -33.57 -11.26 -1.82
C MET A 1 -33.04 -9.92 -2.36
N SER A 2 -33.21 -8.83 -1.62
CA SER A 2 -32.70 -7.52 -2.03
C SER A 2 -31.18 -7.49 -1.82
N LEU A 3 -30.42 -7.27 -2.89
CA LEU A 3 -28.98 -7.03 -2.81
C LEU A 3 -28.78 -5.73 -2.04
N LYS A 4 -28.33 -5.82 -0.78
CA LYS A 4 -27.95 -4.63 -0.01
C LYS A 4 -26.90 -3.88 -0.82
N LYS A 5 -27.20 -2.64 -1.21
CA LYS A 5 -26.25 -1.74 -1.88
C LYS A 5 -25.03 -1.63 -0.97
N LYS A 6 -23.88 -2.14 -1.43
CA LYS A 6 -22.62 -2.05 -0.70
C LYS A 6 -22.31 -0.56 -0.53
N CYS A 7 -22.35 -0.06 0.70
CA CYS A 7 -21.97 1.32 0.99
C CYS A 7 -20.45 1.35 1.00
N SER A 8 -19.84 2.07 0.06
CA SER A 8 -18.38 2.25 0.06
C SER A 8 -18.00 3.14 1.25
N PRO A 9 -17.06 2.72 2.11
CA PRO A 9 -16.61 3.54 3.23
C PRO A 9 -15.91 4.80 2.73
N PHE A 10 -15.92 5.85 3.55
CA PHE A 10 -15.01 6.98 3.38
C PHE A 10 -13.58 6.54 3.75
N ILE A 11 -12.63 6.68 2.83
CA ILE A 11 -11.26 6.17 2.99
C ILE A 11 -10.33 7.30 3.45
N VAL A 12 -9.60 7.05 4.54
CA VAL A 12 -8.58 7.96 5.09
C VAL A 12 -7.22 7.26 5.04
N ALA A 13 -6.27 7.83 4.30
CA ALA A 13 -4.89 7.38 4.31
C ALA A 13 -4.07 8.13 5.35
N VAL A 14 -3.40 7.40 6.25
CA VAL A 14 -2.46 7.95 7.23
C VAL A 14 -1.04 7.83 6.70
N GLU A 15 -0.43 8.96 6.40
CA GLU A 15 0.92 9.07 5.85
C GLU A 15 1.97 9.43 6.90
N GLY A 16 3.23 9.11 6.61
CA GLY A 16 4.37 9.47 7.47
C GLY A 16 5.58 8.57 7.30
N ASN A 17 6.69 8.94 7.92
CA ASN A 17 7.96 8.23 7.78
C ASN A 17 7.93 6.83 8.42
N ILE A 18 8.92 6.01 8.05
CA ILE A 18 9.18 4.74 8.73
C ILE A 18 9.58 5.05 10.18
N GLY A 19 8.99 4.34 11.15
CA GLY A 19 9.26 4.54 12.57
C GLY A 19 8.55 5.74 13.22
N SER A 20 7.68 6.46 12.51
CA SER A 20 7.00 7.66 13.05
C SER A 20 5.82 7.38 13.99
N GLY A 21 5.55 6.12 14.33
CA GLY A 21 4.47 5.75 15.25
C GLY A 21 3.06 5.61 14.64
N LYS A 22 2.91 5.60 13.31
CA LYS A 22 1.60 5.45 12.63
C LYS A 22 0.80 4.24 13.10
N SER A 23 1.38 3.04 13.07
CA SER A 23 0.71 1.82 13.52
C SER A 23 0.27 1.88 14.98
N THR A 24 1.00 2.61 15.84
CA THR A 24 0.59 2.85 17.24
C THR A 24 -0.57 3.83 17.30
N MET A 25 -0.52 4.92 16.53
CA MET A 25 -1.60 5.92 16.46
C MET A 25 -2.91 5.32 15.93
N LEU A 26 -2.85 4.44 14.93
CA LEU A 26 -4.04 3.84 14.32
C LEU A 26 -4.91 3.08 15.34
N LYS A 27 -4.29 2.43 16.34
CA LYS A 27 -5.01 1.69 17.39
C LYS A 27 -5.99 2.56 18.18
N PHE A 28 -5.77 3.88 18.26
CA PHE A 28 -6.66 4.80 18.97
C PHE A 28 -7.96 5.10 18.21
N PHE A 29 -8.02 4.83 16.90
CA PHE A 29 -9.21 5.07 16.08
C PHE A 29 -10.15 3.86 15.99
N GLN A 30 -9.84 2.76 16.69
CA GLN A 30 -10.62 1.53 16.61
C GLN A 30 -12.03 1.75 17.19
N SER A 31 -13.05 1.53 16.37
CA SER A 31 -14.45 1.64 16.76
C SER A 31 -15.34 0.75 15.89
N LYS A 32 -16.64 0.63 16.22
CA LYS A 32 -17.57 -0.25 15.47
C LYS A 32 -17.83 0.18 14.03
N ASP A 33 -17.69 1.47 13.72
CA ASP A 33 -17.97 2.04 12.40
C ASP A 33 -16.69 2.28 11.58
N VAL A 34 -15.52 1.90 12.12
CA VAL A 34 -14.20 2.16 11.54
C VAL A 34 -13.46 0.84 11.35
N ILE A 35 -13.07 0.53 10.11
CA ILE A 35 -12.08 -0.50 9.82
C ILE A 35 -10.69 0.13 9.70
N ILE A 36 -9.68 -0.54 10.24
CA ILE A 36 -8.28 -0.11 10.19
C ILE A 36 -7.48 -1.18 9.47
N ASP A 37 -6.83 -0.80 8.37
CA ASP A 37 -5.94 -1.65 7.61
C ASP A 37 -4.50 -1.15 7.72
N PRO A 38 -3.66 -1.80 8.55
CA PRO A 38 -2.26 -1.44 8.65
C PRO A 38 -1.51 -1.77 7.35
N GLU A 39 -0.29 -1.25 7.22
CA GLU A 39 0.57 -1.50 6.08
C GLU A 39 0.86 -3.02 6.02
N PRO A 40 0.70 -3.70 4.87
CA PRO A 40 0.75 -5.16 4.79
C PRO A 40 2.20 -5.70 4.80
N VAL A 41 3.01 -5.23 5.75
CA VAL A 41 4.43 -5.54 5.88
C VAL A 41 4.68 -7.04 6.03
N ASP A 42 3.80 -7.75 6.74
CA ASP A 42 3.94 -9.20 6.93
C ASP A 42 3.80 -9.97 5.62
N SER A 43 2.91 -9.54 4.73
CA SER A 43 2.81 -10.09 3.37
C SER A 43 4.12 -9.92 2.59
N TRP A 44 4.82 -8.80 2.79
CA TRP A 44 6.08 -8.52 2.11
C TRP A 44 7.28 -9.29 2.69
N ARG A 45 7.15 -9.78 3.92
CA ARG A 45 8.17 -10.60 4.61
C ARG A 45 8.04 -12.09 4.34
N ASN A 46 6.93 -12.52 3.73
CA ASN A 46 6.69 -13.92 3.40
C ASN A 46 6.00 -14.04 2.05
N VAL A 47 6.78 -13.95 0.98
CA VAL A 47 6.35 -14.21 -0.39
C VAL A 47 6.95 -15.54 -0.82
N ALA A 48 6.13 -16.58 -0.86
CA ALA A 48 6.56 -17.95 -1.16
C ALA A 48 7.71 -18.45 -0.24
N GLY A 49 7.65 -18.11 1.05
CA GLY A 49 8.69 -18.48 2.04
C GLY A 49 9.88 -17.53 2.10
N GLU A 50 9.93 -16.53 1.21
CA GLU A 50 11.04 -15.56 1.12
C GLU A 50 10.65 -14.18 1.66
N ASN A 51 11.63 -13.49 2.25
CA ASN A 51 11.43 -12.12 2.74
C ASN A 51 11.79 -11.10 1.65
N LEU A 52 10.80 -10.79 0.80
CA LEU A 52 10.98 -9.87 -0.33
C LEU A 52 11.40 -8.47 0.11
N LEU A 53 10.88 -7.97 1.25
CA LEU A 53 11.32 -6.70 1.83
C LEU A 53 12.82 -6.70 2.14
N ASN A 54 13.31 -7.77 2.76
CA ASN A 54 14.73 -7.93 3.05
C ASN A 54 15.56 -8.06 1.76
N ASN A 55 15.05 -8.79 0.76
CA ASN A 55 15.72 -8.94 -0.53
C ASN A 55 15.86 -7.59 -1.25
N MET A 56 14.84 -6.70 -1.16
CA MET A 56 14.92 -5.33 -1.67
C MET A 56 16.02 -4.51 -0.99
N TYR A 57 16.24 -4.67 0.32
CA TYR A 57 17.34 -4.00 1.00
C TYR A 57 18.72 -4.59 0.67
N LYS A 58 18.79 -5.90 0.41
CA LYS A 58 20.06 -6.61 0.09
C LYS A 58 20.53 -6.39 -1.33
N ASP A 59 19.62 -6.50 -2.31
CA ASP A 59 19.91 -6.30 -3.73
C ASP A 59 18.84 -5.38 -4.36
N PRO A 60 18.91 -4.06 -4.10
CA PRO A 60 17.93 -3.12 -4.62
C PRO A 60 17.82 -3.12 -6.14
N PRO A 61 18.91 -3.13 -6.95
CA PRO A 61 18.79 -3.15 -8.41
C PRO A 61 18.03 -4.37 -8.93
N ARG A 62 18.16 -5.54 -8.30
CA ARG A 62 17.45 -6.75 -8.71
C ARG A 62 16.00 -6.79 -8.25
N CYS A 63 15.74 -6.33 -7.03
CA CYS A 63 14.49 -6.58 -6.32
C CYS A 63 13.55 -5.37 -6.24
N SER A 64 14.00 -4.16 -6.58
CA SER A 64 13.18 -2.94 -6.47
C SER A 64 11.89 -3.05 -7.28
N PHE A 65 11.96 -3.49 -8.54
CA PHE A 65 10.76 -3.57 -9.38
C PHE A 65 9.73 -4.56 -8.81
N THR A 66 10.18 -5.77 -8.48
CA THR A 66 9.33 -6.81 -7.89
C THR A 66 8.72 -6.35 -6.57
N PHE A 67 9.51 -5.75 -5.68
CA PHE A 67 9.03 -5.25 -4.40
C PHE A 67 8.00 -4.12 -4.58
N GLN A 68 8.31 -3.10 -5.40
CA GLN A 68 7.40 -1.97 -5.62
C GLN A 68 6.09 -2.40 -6.31
N SER A 69 6.15 -3.34 -7.26
CA SER A 69 4.96 -3.94 -7.88
C SER A 69 4.10 -4.66 -6.85
N TYR A 70 4.71 -5.50 -6.00
CA TYR A 70 3.99 -6.25 -4.96
C TYR A 70 3.38 -5.33 -3.89
N VAL A 71 4.08 -4.26 -3.50
CA VAL A 71 3.56 -3.23 -2.60
C VAL A 71 2.31 -2.57 -3.18
N GLN A 72 2.31 -2.21 -4.47
CA GLN A 72 1.11 -1.65 -5.12
C GLN A 72 -0.06 -2.63 -5.12
N LEU A 73 0.17 -3.89 -5.50
CA LEU A 73 -0.87 -4.93 -5.55
C LEU A 73 -1.47 -5.20 -4.16
N THR A 74 -0.63 -5.31 -3.13
CA THR A 74 -1.11 -5.57 -1.77
C THR A 74 -1.90 -4.38 -1.20
N ARG A 75 -1.51 -3.14 -1.49
CA ARG A 75 -2.28 -1.94 -1.12
C ARG A 75 -3.61 -1.84 -1.88
N LEU A 76 -3.62 -2.18 -3.17
CA LEU A 76 -4.85 -2.21 -3.96
C LEU A 76 -5.85 -3.21 -3.37
N LYS A 77 -5.39 -4.41 -3.06
CA LYS A 77 -6.22 -5.44 -2.43
C LYS A 77 -6.84 -4.94 -1.12
N LEU A 78 -6.07 -4.24 -0.30
CA LEU A 78 -6.62 -3.61 0.91
C LEU A 78 -7.72 -2.61 0.58
N LEU A 79 -7.56 -1.76 -0.45
CA LEU A 79 -8.61 -0.80 -0.84
C LEU A 79 -9.92 -1.48 -1.27
N GLU A 80 -9.84 -2.61 -1.98
CA GLU A 80 -11.00 -3.35 -2.46
C GLU A 80 -11.75 -4.09 -1.32
N GLU A 81 -11.02 -4.55 -0.30
CA GLU A 81 -11.58 -5.29 0.83
C GLU A 81 -12.27 -4.34 1.83
N HIS A 82 -13.59 -4.36 1.90
CA HIS A 82 -14.33 -3.63 2.95
C HIS A 82 -15.68 -4.30 3.25
N GLY A 83 -16.12 -4.17 4.50
CA GLY A 83 -17.40 -4.64 5.00
C GLY A 83 -18.48 -3.56 4.92
N ASN A 84 -19.21 -3.37 6.01
CA ASN A 84 -20.30 -2.37 6.12
C ASN A 84 -19.90 -1.14 6.95
N GLU A 85 -18.61 -0.99 7.24
CA GLU A 85 -18.06 0.13 8.01
C GLU A 85 -18.25 1.45 7.24
N LYS A 86 -18.35 2.56 7.98
CA LYS A 86 -18.54 3.88 7.39
C LYS A 86 -17.22 4.52 6.99
N VAL A 87 -16.16 4.21 7.73
CA VAL A 87 -14.83 4.77 7.54
C VAL A 87 -13.81 3.64 7.47
N LYS A 88 -12.87 3.75 6.54
CA LYS A 88 -11.73 2.86 6.40
C LYS A 88 -10.46 3.67 6.53
N ILE A 89 -9.63 3.35 7.51
CA ILE A 89 -8.35 4.01 7.72
C ILE A 89 -7.24 3.07 7.26
N ILE A 90 -6.42 3.50 6.31
CA ILE A 90 -5.29 2.72 5.78
C ILE A 90 -3.96 3.33 6.22
N GLU A 91 -2.98 2.49 6.55
CA GLU A 91 -1.60 2.95 6.76
C GLU A 91 -0.88 3.03 5.42
N ARG A 92 -0.64 4.27 4.97
CA ARG A 92 -0.15 4.64 3.64
C ARG A 92 -1.09 4.30 2.47
N SER A 93 -0.88 5.03 1.38
CA SER A 93 -1.65 4.93 0.15
C SER A 93 -0.80 4.52 -1.06
N ILE A 94 -1.46 4.31 -2.20
CA ILE A 94 -0.78 4.18 -3.50
C ILE A 94 0.00 5.47 -3.83
N GLN A 95 -0.51 6.63 -3.44
CA GLN A 95 0.16 7.92 -3.62
C GLN A 95 1.52 7.94 -2.90
N SER A 96 1.60 7.40 -1.68
CA SER A 96 2.88 7.29 -0.98
C SER A 96 3.89 6.42 -1.75
N ASN A 97 3.41 5.38 -2.45
CA ASN A 97 4.26 4.59 -3.33
C ASN A 97 4.87 5.45 -4.42
N ASN A 98 4.02 6.19 -5.13
CA ASN A 98 4.41 6.92 -6.32
C ASN A 98 5.28 8.14 -5.99
N PHE A 99 4.85 8.95 -5.01
CA PHE A 99 5.49 10.23 -4.73
C PHE A 99 6.62 10.17 -3.69
N VAL A 100 6.77 9.05 -2.98
CA VAL A 100 7.86 8.89 -1.99
C VAL A 100 8.79 7.75 -2.37
N PHE A 101 8.26 6.52 -2.51
CA PHE A 101 9.10 5.33 -2.67
C PHE A 101 9.67 5.18 -4.08
N LEU A 102 8.85 5.37 -5.13
CA LEU A 102 9.31 5.34 -6.52
C LEU A 102 10.25 6.52 -6.83
N GLU A 103 9.96 7.71 -6.32
CA GLU A 103 10.88 8.86 -6.42
C GLU A 103 12.23 8.57 -5.74
N THR A 104 12.22 7.89 -4.60
CA THR A 104 13.46 7.45 -3.93
C THR A 104 14.22 6.43 -4.78
N ALA A 105 13.52 5.45 -5.35
CA ALA A 105 14.12 4.42 -6.21
C ALA A 105 14.73 5.03 -7.48
N LYS A 106 14.04 6.02 -8.10
CA LYS A 106 14.55 6.80 -9.23
C LYS A 106 15.84 7.54 -8.87
N LYS A 107 15.85 8.27 -7.75
CA LYS A 107 17.05 9.00 -7.28
C LYS A 107 18.23 8.08 -6.99
N ARG A 108 17.95 6.89 -6.47
CA ARG A 108 18.96 5.86 -6.16
C ARG A 108 19.36 5.00 -7.36
N LYS A 109 18.71 5.19 -8.52
CA LYS A 109 18.91 4.38 -9.74
C LYS A 109 18.73 2.88 -9.49
N THR A 110 17.80 2.52 -8.62
CA THR A 110 17.48 1.10 -8.34
C THR A 110 16.36 0.57 -9.23
N LEU A 111 15.73 1.45 -10.02
CA LEU A 111 14.81 1.13 -11.10
C LEU A 111 15.30 1.81 -12.38
N SER A 112 15.19 1.13 -13.50
CA SER A 112 15.34 1.72 -14.83
C SER A 112 14.14 2.61 -15.18
N ASP A 113 14.29 3.46 -16.19
CA ASP A 113 13.22 4.34 -16.64
C ASP A 113 11.99 3.56 -17.14
N VAL A 114 12.19 2.41 -17.79
CA VAL A 114 11.10 1.53 -18.25
C VAL A 114 10.36 0.89 -17.08
N GLU A 115 11.08 0.43 -16.06
CA GLU A 115 10.46 -0.13 -14.84
C GLU A 115 9.68 0.93 -14.06
N LEU A 116 10.24 2.14 -13.95
CA LEU A 116 9.56 3.27 -13.31
C LEU A 116 8.28 3.64 -14.07
N GLU A 117 8.36 3.77 -15.40
CA GLU A 117 7.20 4.09 -16.23
C GLU A 117 6.13 2.99 -16.13
N GLY A 118 6.51 1.71 -16.18
CA GLY A 118 5.57 0.60 -16.01
C GLY A 118 4.88 0.61 -14.63
N LEU A 119 5.59 0.99 -13.57
CA LEU A 119 5.01 1.14 -12.23
C LEU A 119 4.10 2.36 -12.09
N LEU A 120 4.33 3.42 -12.87
CA LEU A 120 3.53 4.65 -12.89
C LEU A 120 2.33 4.56 -13.84
N GLN A 121 2.43 3.82 -14.96
CA GLN A 121 1.34 3.60 -15.92
C GLN A 121 0.29 2.62 -15.42
N ASN A 122 0.61 1.79 -14.42
CA ASN A 122 -0.39 1.10 -13.60
C ASN A 122 -1.17 2.08 -12.69
N LYS A 123 -1.39 3.32 -13.14
CA LYS A 123 -2.40 4.19 -12.57
C LYS A 123 -3.73 3.46 -12.66
N PHE A 124 -4.19 2.97 -11.52
CA PHE A 124 -5.57 2.55 -11.34
C PHE A 124 -6.43 3.82 -11.42
N GLU A 125 -6.61 4.37 -12.61
CA GLU A 125 -7.41 5.58 -12.90
C GLU A 125 -8.89 5.41 -12.49
N SER A 126 -9.29 4.18 -12.14
CA SER A 126 -10.60 3.80 -11.63
C SER A 126 -10.78 3.95 -10.12
N ILE A 127 -9.73 4.29 -9.34
CA ILE A 127 -9.87 4.53 -7.89
C ILE A 127 -10.09 6.03 -7.67
N GLN A 128 -11.35 6.45 -7.85
CA GLN A 128 -11.79 7.77 -7.38
C GLN A 128 -11.85 7.74 -5.85
N PHE A 129 -11.10 8.64 -5.21
CA PHE A 129 -11.23 8.95 -3.78
C PHE A 129 -12.43 9.87 -3.55
#